data_AF-W4US46-F1
#
_entry.id   AF-W4US46-F1
#
_cell.length_a   1.000
_cell.length_b   1.000
_cell.length_c   1.000
_cell.angle_alpha   90.00
_cell.angle_beta   90.00
_cell.angle_gamma   90.00
#
_symmetry.space_group_name_H-M   'P 1'
#
loop_
_entity.id
_entity.type
_entity.pdbx_description
1 polymer ?
#
loop_
_entity_poly.entity_id
_entity_poly.type
_entity_poly.pdbx_seq_one_letter_code
_entity_poly.pdbx_strand_id
1 'polypeptide(L)'
;MAKIHKIKSNGNTIYPATIPQAVVDPETQVPLNVTLDSVDGRLSDAEETISAIVGTDYLHYSYGIEINDSIADSAKTRIGNLSLHAQLPIQSRMRKCLLLDNGKVNYYLNANNGNLKEDGTAANLDGTDGMVMVEVPKHYRKFETEGTLFRVYISEMPISGFHIVPKMYISAYEASIDRTNASLPKLASVVNSSAAFRGGNNTATWMVHIGHYSADREQIHL
;
A
#
# COMPACT_ATOMS: atom_id res chain seq x y z
N MET A 1 -70.32 -27.37 26.48
CA MET A 1 -70.00 -28.02 25.19
C MET A 1 -70.32 -27.05 24.06
N ALA A 2 -69.31 -26.36 23.52
CA ALA A 2 -69.49 -25.38 22.45
C ALA A 2 -69.68 -26.11 21.10
N LYS A 3 -70.79 -25.80 20.40
CA LYS A 3 -71.08 -26.36 19.07
C LYS A 3 -70.20 -25.67 18.02
N ILE A 4 -69.33 -26.45 17.37
CA ILE A 4 -68.49 -26.00 16.25
C ILE A 4 -69.39 -25.85 15.01
N HIS A 5 -69.40 -24.65 14.43
CA HIS A 5 -70.20 -24.34 13.24
C HIS A 5 -69.45 -24.77 11.98
N LYS A 6 -70.11 -25.54 11.10
CA LYS A 6 -69.59 -25.93 9.79
C LYS A 6 -69.80 -24.78 8.80
N ILE A 7 -68.72 -24.26 8.20
CA ILE A 7 -68.81 -23.30 7.09
C ILE A 7 -68.84 -24.12 5.79
N LYS A 8 -69.88 -23.96 4.97
CA LYS A 8 -69.97 -24.56 3.63
C LYS A 8 -69.63 -23.51 2.59
N SER A 9 -68.59 -23.75 1.80
CA SER A 9 -68.32 -23.07 0.53
C SER A 9 -68.11 -24.15 -0.54
N ASN A 10 -68.89 -24.07 -1.62
CA ASN A 10 -68.71 -24.83 -2.87
C ASN A 10 -68.45 -26.34 -2.72
N GLY A 11 -69.25 -27.03 -1.91
CA GLY A 11 -69.33 -28.50 -1.94
C GLY A 11 -68.21 -29.29 -1.24
N ASN A 12 -67.12 -28.65 -0.78
CA ASN A 12 -66.06 -29.33 -0.04
C ASN A 12 -66.18 -29.08 1.48
N THR A 13 -66.21 -30.17 2.26
CA THR A 13 -66.13 -30.09 3.72
C THR A 13 -64.65 -29.97 4.11
N ILE A 14 -64.24 -28.80 4.59
CA ILE A 14 -62.90 -28.58 5.14
C ILE A 14 -62.95 -28.92 6.64
N TYR A 15 -62.24 -29.97 7.05
CA TYR A 15 -61.91 -30.21 8.45
C TYR A 15 -60.73 -29.31 8.85
N PRO A 16 -60.68 -28.77 10.08
CA PRO A 16 -59.59 -27.89 10.49
C PRO A 16 -58.26 -28.66 10.49
N ALA A 17 -57.30 -28.11 9.73
CA ALA A 17 -55.89 -28.46 9.53
C ALA A 17 -55.32 -29.60 10.40
N THR A 18 -55.18 -30.78 9.79
CA THR A 18 -54.04 -31.66 10.11
C THR A 18 -52.78 -30.97 9.58
N ILE A 19 -51.74 -30.90 10.42
CA ILE A 19 -50.37 -30.44 10.09
C ILE A 19 -50.02 -30.87 8.64
N PRO A 20 -49.49 -29.99 7.77
CA PRO A 20 -49.13 -30.38 6.41
C PRO A 20 -48.17 -31.58 6.48
N GLN A 21 -48.60 -32.71 5.92
CA GLN A 21 -47.75 -33.88 5.71
C GLN A 21 -46.50 -33.41 4.96
N ALA A 22 -45.32 -33.81 5.44
CA ALA A 22 -44.05 -33.51 4.76
C ALA A 22 -44.18 -33.85 3.26
N VAL A 23 -43.71 -32.97 2.38
CA VAL A 23 -43.65 -33.29 0.95
C VAL A 23 -42.72 -34.48 0.83
N VAL A 24 -43.23 -35.64 0.40
CA VAL A 24 -42.46 -36.88 0.27
C VAL A 24 -42.07 -37.04 -1.20
N ASP A 25 -40.83 -37.42 -1.48
CA ASP A 25 -40.39 -37.77 -2.83
C ASP A 25 -41.25 -38.94 -3.38
N PRO A 26 -41.92 -38.77 -4.53
CA PRO A 26 -42.84 -39.75 -5.08
C PRO A 26 -42.18 -41.08 -5.51
N GLU A 27 -40.86 -41.11 -5.74
CA GLU A 27 -40.14 -42.34 -6.11
C GLU A 27 -39.61 -43.10 -4.90
N THR A 28 -39.18 -42.39 -3.86
CA THR A 28 -38.46 -43.00 -2.72
C THR A 28 -39.30 -43.12 -1.46
N GLN A 29 -40.47 -42.48 -1.40
CA GLN A 29 -41.31 -42.36 -0.19
C GLN A 29 -40.57 -41.82 1.05
N VAL A 30 -39.42 -41.15 0.85
CA VAL A 30 -38.69 -40.45 1.90
C VAL A 30 -39.17 -39.00 1.95
N PRO A 31 -39.44 -38.42 3.13
CA PRO A 31 -39.76 -37.00 3.22
C PRO A 31 -38.62 -36.18 2.59
N LEU A 32 -38.97 -35.15 1.79
CA LEU A 32 -38.02 -34.18 1.23
C LEU A 32 -37.44 -33.36 2.39
N ASN A 33 -36.51 -33.98 3.06
CA ASN A 33 -35.69 -33.37 4.06
C ASN A 33 -34.57 -32.73 3.25
N VAL A 34 -34.65 -31.42 3.00
CA VAL A 34 -33.40 -30.68 2.76
C VAL A 34 -32.62 -30.83 4.05
N THR A 35 -31.71 -31.80 4.11
CA THR A 35 -30.87 -32.01 5.30
C THR A 35 -30.04 -30.76 5.47
N LEU A 36 -29.99 -30.22 6.69
CA LEU A 36 -29.19 -29.03 7.02
C LEU A 36 -27.73 -29.24 6.57
N ASP A 37 -27.21 -30.47 6.67
CA ASP A 37 -25.90 -30.87 6.19
C ASP A 37 -25.63 -30.52 4.70
N SER A 38 -26.65 -30.63 3.83
CA SER A 38 -26.54 -30.28 2.41
C SER A 38 -26.58 -28.77 2.14
N VAL A 39 -27.15 -28.00 3.07
CA VAL A 39 -27.18 -26.53 3.04
C VAL A 39 -25.89 -25.97 3.65
N ASP A 40 -25.43 -26.57 4.75
CA ASP A 40 -24.18 -26.22 5.43
C ASP A 40 -22.97 -26.43 4.52
N GLY A 41 -22.91 -27.53 3.76
CA GLY A 41 -21.85 -27.75 2.78
C GLY A 41 -21.84 -26.71 1.65
N ARG A 42 -23.02 -26.29 1.17
CA ARG A 42 -23.11 -25.24 0.13
C ARG A 42 -22.76 -23.86 0.67
N LEU A 43 -23.02 -23.61 1.95
CA LEU A 43 -22.62 -22.39 2.65
C LEU A 43 -21.11 -22.36 2.86
N SER A 44 -20.49 -23.45 3.29
CA SER A 44 -19.03 -23.50 3.45
C SER A 44 -18.28 -23.25 2.14
N ASP A 45 -18.76 -23.84 1.03
CA ASP A 45 -18.16 -23.64 -0.30
C ASP A 45 -18.31 -22.18 -0.77
N ALA A 46 -19.46 -21.56 -0.48
CA ALA A 46 -19.71 -20.16 -0.78
C ALA A 46 -18.84 -19.23 0.09
N GLU A 47 -18.68 -19.53 1.37
CA GLU A 47 -17.83 -18.78 2.30
C GLU A 47 -16.35 -18.83 1.90
N GLU A 48 -15.84 -20.00 1.49
CA GLU A 48 -14.49 -20.16 0.96
C GLU A 48 -14.29 -19.34 -0.34
N THR A 49 -15.26 -19.41 -1.25
CA THR A 49 -15.23 -18.65 -2.51
C THR A 49 -15.27 -17.15 -2.26
N ILE A 50 -16.14 -16.68 -1.36
CA ILE A 50 -16.22 -15.27 -0.96
C ILE A 50 -14.92 -14.84 -0.29
N SER A 51 -14.34 -15.66 0.59
CA SER A 51 -13.05 -15.40 1.23
C SER A 51 -11.91 -15.31 0.22
N ALA A 52 -11.89 -16.16 -0.81
CA ALA A 52 -10.88 -16.10 -1.87
C ALA A 52 -11.02 -14.85 -2.74
N ILE A 53 -12.26 -14.45 -3.07
CA ILE A 53 -12.54 -13.24 -3.85
C ILE A 53 -12.19 -11.98 -3.04
N VAL A 54 -12.70 -11.86 -1.82
CA VAL A 54 -12.42 -10.72 -0.93
C VAL A 54 -10.95 -10.69 -0.49
N GLY A 55 -10.34 -11.86 -0.34
CA GLY A 55 -8.95 -12.03 0.06
C GLY A 55 -7.93 -11.72 -1.03
N THR A 56 -8.33 -11.55 -2.29
CA THR A 56 -7.42 -11.23 -3.41
C THR A 56 -7.76 -9.96 -4.17
N ASP A 57 -8.91 -9.32 -3.88
CA ASP A 57 -9.37 -8.09 -4.54
C ASP A 57 -8.32 -6.96 -4.52
N TYR A 58 -7.50 -6.90 -3.46
CA TYR A 58 -6.43 -5.91 -3.36
C TYR A 58 -5.35 -6.02 -4.44
N LEU A 59 -5.19 -7.18 -5.10
CA LEU A 59 -4.19 -7.40 -6.15
C LEU A 59 -4.49 -6.60 -7.42
N HIS A 60 -5.75 -6.26 -7.70
CA HIS A 60 -6.11 -5.42 -8.86
C HIS A 60 -5.71 -3.95 -8.68
N TYR A 61 -5.65 -3.49 -7.43
CA TYR A 61 -5.41 -2.09 -7.08
C TYR A 61 -4.06 -1.86 -6.42
N SER A 62 -3.21 -2.88 -6.34
CA SER A 62 -1.87 -2.80 -5.76
C SER A 62 -0.83 -3.46 -6.64
N TYR A 63 0.43 -3.11 -6.43
CA TYR A 63 1.61 -3.68 -7.09
C TYR A 63 2.74 -3.81 -6.09
N GLY A 64 3.68 -4.70 -6.31
CA GLY A 64 4.86 -4.81 -5.47
C GLY A 64 5.69 -6.06 -5.69
N ILE A 65 6.41 -6.50 -4.67
CA ILE A 65 7.41 -7.55 -4.85
C ILE A 65 7.29 -8.65 -3.81
N GLU A 66 7.64 -9.86 -4.22
CA GLU A 66 7.90 -10.99 -3.35
C GLU A 66 9.40 -11.30 -3.32
N ILE A 67 9.90 -11.56 -2.12
CA ILE A 67 11.28 -11.92 -1.82
C ILE A 67 11.24 -13.24 -1.07
N ASN A 68 12.02 -14.23 -1.51
CA ASN A 68 12.25 -15.45 -0.76
C ASN A 68 13.61 -15.35 -0.05
N ASP A 69 13.61 -15.24 1.28
CA ASP A 69 14.83 -15.02 2.08
C ASP A 69 15.78 -16.24 2.10
N SER A 70 15.25 -17.41 1.76
CA SER A 70 16.00 -18.67 1.74
C SER A 70 16.76 -18.88 0.44
N ILE A 71 16.53 -17.99 -0.53
CA ILE A 71 17.24 -17.96 -1.80
C ILE A 71 18.15 -16.74 -1.77
N ALA A 72 19.47 -16.95 -1.87
CA ALA A 72 20.44 -15.88 -2.02
C ALA A 72 20.44 -15.30 -3.46
N ASP A 73 19.25 -15.00 -3.98
CA ASP A 73 19.05 -14.36 -5.28
C ASP A 73 18.65 -12.89 -5.10
N SER A 74 19.26 -12.05 -5.92
CA SER A 74 18.94 -10.63 -5.99
C SER A 74 17.63 -10.39 -6.74
N ALA A 75 17.24 -11.28 -7.67
CA ALA A 75 16.02 -11.15 -8.46
C ALA A 75 14.76 -11.28 -7.58
N LYS A 76 13.82 -10.33 -7.73
CA LYS A 76 12.56 -10.29 -6.99
C LYS A 76 11.39 -10.56 -7.93
N THR A 77 10.36 -11.24 -7.43
CA THR A 77 9.17 -11.56 -8.23
C THR A 77 8.18 -10.42 -8.14
N ARG A 78 7.70 -9.92 -9.28
CA ARG A 78 6.63 -8.90 -9.32
C ARG A 78 5.28 -9.54 -9.00
N ILE A 79 4.48 -8.88 -8.16
CA ILE A 79 3.18 -9.37 -7.69
C ILE A 79 2.11 -8.26 -7.77
N GLY A 80 0.84 -8.64 -7.81
CA GLY A 80 -0.28 -7.71 -7.99
C GLY A 80 -0.49 -7.30 -9.44
N ASN A 81 -0.93 -6.06 -9.66
CA ASN A 81 -1.28 -5.53 -10.98
C ASN A 81 -0.03 -5.18 -11.80
N LEU A 82 0.19 -5.92 -12.89
CA LEU A 82 1.33 -5.73 -13.79
C LEU A 82 1.30 -4.41 -14.56
N SER A 83 0.13 -3.84 -14.85
CA SER A 83 0.02 -2.52 -15.48
C SER A 83 0.49 -1.42 -14.52
N LEU A 84 0.15 -1.53 -13.23
CA LEU A 84 0.65 -0.60 -12.22
C LEU A 84 2.17 -0.77 -12.02
N HIS A 85 2.70 -2.00 -12.12
CA HIS A 85 4.15 -2.22 -12.13
C HIS A 85 4.88 -1.56 -13.29
N ALA A 86 4.25 -1.45 -14.45
CA ALA A 86 4.84 -0.76 -15.59
C ALA A 86 4.81 0.77 -15.41
N GLN A 87 3.75 1.30 -14.78
CA GLN A 87 3.54 2.73 -14.58
C GLN A 87 4.25 3.29 -13.34
N LEU A 88 4.47 2.45 -12.33
CA LEU A 88 5.02 2.82 -11.02
C LEU A 88 4.40 4.10 -10.46
N PRO A 89 3.07 4.16 -10.26
CA PRO A 89 2.33 5.41 -10.06
C PRO A 89 2.75 6.22 -8.82
N ILE A 90 3.29 5.58 -7.78
CA ILE A 90 3.86 6.29 -6.62
C ILE A 90 5.27 6.81 -6.95
N GLN A 91 6.15 5.94 -7.47
CA GLN A 91 7.55 6.28 -7.72
C GLN A 91 7.72 7.29 -8.85
N SER A 92 6.87 7.23 -9.89
CA SER A 92 6.86 8.21 -10.99
C SER A 92 6.45 9.62 -10.54
N ARG A 93 5.76 9.73 -9.39
CA ARG A 93 5.37 11.00 -8.77
C ARG A 93 6.30 11.45 -7.65
N MET A 94 7.34 10.69 -7.32
CA MET A 94 8.37 11.14 -6.39
C MET A 94 9.21 12.24 -7.04
N ARG A 95 9.36 13.38 -6.36
CA ARG A 95 10.02 14.56 -6.93
C ARG A 95 11.02 15.16 -5.96
N LYS A 96 12.22 15.48 -6.46
CA LYS A 96 13.20 16.26 -5.69
C LYS A 96 12.73 17.71 -5.56
N CYS A 97 12.93 18.32 -4.41
CA CYS A 97 12.51 19.68 -4.10
C CYS A 97 13.41 20.34 -3.06
N LEU A 98 13.34 21.66 -2.98
CA LEU A 98 13.90 22.45 -1.89
C LEU A 98 12.79 22.72 -0.89
N LEU A 99 12.97 22.27 0.35
CA LEU A 99 11.99 22.34 1.43
C LEU A 99 12.45 23.36 2.48
N LEU A 100 11.63 24.37 2.73
CA LEU A 100 11.89 25.37 3.76
C LEU A 100 11.66 24.80 5.17
N ASP A 101 12.26 25.42 6.18
CA ASP A 101 12.14 25.00 7.59
C ASP A 101 10.69 25.00 8.11
N ASN A 102 9.81 25.78 7.49
CA ASN A 102 8.38 25.81 7.80
C ASN A 102 7.58 24.68 7.15
N GLY A 103 8.24 23.74 6.47
CA GLY A 103 7.63 22.60 5.79
C GLY A 103 7.02 22.91 4.42
N LYS A 104 7.18 24.12 3.89
CA LYS A 104 6.71 24.50 2.55
C LYS A 104 7.77 24.20 1.49
N VAL A 105 7.35 23.61 0.38
CA VAL A 105 8.20 23.48 -0.81
C VAL A 105 8.46 24.88 -1.39
N ASN A 106 9.75 25.22 -1.54
CA ASN A 106 10.18 26.42 -2.25
C ASN A 106 10.01 26.22 -3.76
N TYR A 107 10.67 25.20 -4.32
CA TYR A 107 10.52 24.78 -5.71
C TYR A 107 10.93 23.32 -5.90
N TYR A 108 10.50 22.73 -7.02
CA TYR A 108 10.91 21.39 -7.43
C TYR A 108 12.14 21.46 -8.35
N LEU A 109 12.95 20.40 -8.29
CA LEU A 109 14.10 20.22 -9.16
C LEU A 109 13.69 19.55 -10.48
N ASN A 110 14.51 19.74 -11.50
CA ASN A 110 14.33 19.08 -12.79
C ASN A 110 14.46 17.55 -12.64
N ALA A 111 13.59 16.81 -13.32
CA ALA A 111 13.55 15.35 -13.24
C ALA A 111 14.84 14.66 -13.74
N ASN A 112 15.51 15.26 -14.73
CA ASN A 112 16.70 14.70 -15.36
C ASN A 112 18.00 15.30 -14.82
N ASN A 113 17.94 16.46 -14.16
CA ASN A 113 19.12 17.13 -13.62
C ASN A 113 18.83 17.82 -12.29
N GLY A 114 19.27 17.22 -11.18
CA GLY A 114 19.06 17.75 -9.83
C GLY A 114 19.74 19.09 -9.53
N ASN A 115 20.65 19.57 -10.40
CA ASN A 115 21.28 20.88 -10.25
C ASN A 115 20.44 22.03 -10.83
N LEU A 116 19.31 21.71 -11.48
CA LEU A 116 18.41 22.66 -12.09
C LEU A 116 17.04 22.64 -11.40
N LYS A 117 16.37 23.79 -11.40
CA LYS A 117 14.94 23.90 -11.08
C LYS A 117 14.13 23.27 -12.22
N GLU A 118 12.85 23.03 -11.96
CA GLU A 118 11.93 22.47 -12.96
C GLU A 118 11.93 23.25 -14.30
N ASP A 119 12.07 24.58 -14.25
CA ASP A 119 12.14 25.45 -15.42
C ASP A 119 13.49 25.45 -16.16
N GLY A 120 14.47 24.69 -15.69
CA GLY A 120 15.81 24.58 -16.26
C GLY A 120 16.81 25.64 -15.78
N THR A 121 16.41 26.57 -14.91
CA THR A 121 17.34 27.52 -14.27
C THR A 121 18.17 26.83 -13.19
N ALA A 122 19.31 27.43 -12.81
CA ALA A 122 20.16 26.84 -11.77
C ALA A 122 19.45 26.80 -10.41
N ALA A 123 19.50 25.65 -9.73
CA ALA A 123 19.02 25.51 -8.36
C ALA A 123 20.11 25.87 -7.35
N ASN A 124 19.75 26.54 -6.26
CA ASN A 124 20.65 26.67 -5.13
C ASN A 124 20.42 25.50 -4.16
N LEU A 125 21.48 24.73 -3.90
CA LEU A 125 21.44 23.51 -3.09
C LEU A 125 22.24 23.66 -1.78
N ASP A 126 22.78 24.86 -1.49
CA ASP A 126 23.71 25.11 -0.38
C ASP A 126 23.04 25.23 1.00
N GLY A 127 21.71 25.18 1.05
CA GLY A 127 20.89 25.38 2.24
C GLY A 127 20.16 26.71 2.31
N THR A 128 20.51 27.70 1.48
CA THR A 128 19.87 29.03 1.45
C THR A 128 18.41 28.94 1.01
N ASP A 129 18.13 28.14 -0.02
CA ASP A 129 16.78 27.99 -0.59
C ASP A 129 15.97 26.88 0.09
N GLY A 130 16.51 26.28 1.16
CA GLY A 130 15.94 25.17 1.89
C GLY A 130 16.77 23.89 1.82
N MET A 131 16.24 22.82 2.40
CA MET A 131 16.83 21.49 2.39
C MET A 131 16.47 20.74 1.11
N VAL A 132 17.43 20.02 0.54
CA VAL A 132 17.20 19.19 -0.64
C VAL A 132 16.55 17.88 -0.22
N MET A 133 15.29 17.69 -0.59
CA MET A 133 14.45 16.56 -0.18
C MET A 133 13.81 15.88 -1.40
N VAL A 134 13.35 14.65 -1.23
CA VAL A 134 12.43 13.97 -2.16
C VAL A 134 11.06 13.96 -1.52
N GLU A 135 10.08 14.57 -2.18
CA GLU A 135 8.67 14.45 -1.84
C GLU A 135 8.18 13.07 -2.23
N VAL A 136 7.69 12.32 -1.25
CA VAL A 136 7.03 11.03 -1.43
C VAL A 136 5.53 11.28 -1.31
N PRO A 137 4.73 11.00 -2.35
CA PRO A 137 3.29 11.21 -2.28
C PRO A 137 2.66 10.26 -1.26
N LYS A 138 1.54 10.68 -0.68
CA LYS A 138 0.72 9.81 0.15
C LYS A 138 0.38 8.54 -0.63
N HIS A 139 0.56 7.38 0.01
CA HIS A 139 0.25 6.09 -0.56
C HIS A 139 -0.11 5.10 0.55
N TYR A 140 -0.45 3.88 0.18
CA TYR A 140 -0.78 2.80 1.10
C TYR A 140 0.15 1.63 0.86
N ARG A 141 0.55 0.95 1.92
CA ARG A 141 1.42 -0.23 1.83
C ARG A 141 0.97 -1.36 2.72
N LYS A 142 1.21 -2.60 2.30
CA LYS A 142 1.00 -3.81 3.10
C LYS A 142 2.27 -4.65 3.06
N PHE A 143 2.62 -5.22 4.20
CA PHE A 143 3.70 -6.18 4.33
C PHE A 143 3.10 -7.51 4.78
N GLU A 144 3.49 -8.59 4.12
CA GLU A 144 3.12 -9.94 4.52
C GLU A 144 4.38 -10.80 4.63
N THR A 145 4.38 -11.68 5.62
CA THR A 145 5.44 -12.68 5.80
C THR A 145 4.79 -14.03 5.94
N GLU A 146 5.17 -14.95 5.07
CA GLU A 146 4.68 -16.33 5.04
C GLU A 146 5.88 -17.27 4.96
N GLY A 147 6.32 -17.78 6.10
CA GLY A 147 7.55 -18.56 6.19
C GLY A 147 8.76 -17.72 5.73
N THR A 148 9.34 -18.12 4.60
CA THR A 148 10.52 -17.50 3.98
C THR A 148 10.15 -16.42 2.95
N LEU A 149 8.86 -16.26 2.65
CA LEU A 149 8.36 -15.30 1.68
C LEU A 149 8.00 -13.99 2.36
N PHE A 150 8.57 -12.90 1.85
CA PHE A 150 8.28 -11.53 2.24
C PHE A 150 7.63 -10.83 1.05
N ARG A 151 6.39 -10.37 1.23
CA ARG A 151 5.65 -9.63 0.21
C ARG A 151 5.48 -8.19 0.64
N VAL A 152 5.70 -7.28 -0.31
CA VAL A 152 5.44 -5.86 -0.14
C VAL A 152 4.46 -5.45 -1.22
N TYR A 153 3.35 -4.82 -0.83
CA TYR A 153 2.37 -4.25 -1.73
C TYR A 153 2.27 -2.74 -1.53
N ILE A 154 2.05 -2.00 -2.62
CA ILE A 154 1.87 -0.56 -2.65
C ILE A 154 0.59 -0.25 -3.44
N SER A 155 -0.18 0.74 -2.99
CA SER A 155 -1.38 1.23 -3.67
C SER A 155 -1.55 2.74 -3.54
N GLU A 156 -2.23 3.35 -4.51
CA GLU A 156 -2.72 4.74 -4.45
C GLU A 156 -4.00 4.87 -3.62
N MET A 157 -4.76 3.78 -3.50
CA MET A 157 -6.09 3.75 -2.91
C MET A 157 -6.06 3.13 -1.51
N PRO A 158 -6.94 3.59 -0.59
CA PRO A 158 -7.09 2.96 0.70
C PRO A 158 -7.74 1.58 0.52
N ILE A 159 -6.97 0.52 0.72
CA ILE A 159 -7.44 -0.86 0.68
C ILE A 159 -7.44 -1.42 2.11
N SER A 160 -8.42 -2.26 2.45
CA SER A 160 -8.48 -2.90 3.75
C SER A 160 -7.19 -3.67 4.05
N GLY A 161 -6.68 -3.53 5.28
CA GLY A 161 -5.42 -4.14 5.70
C GLY A 161 -4.13 -3.43 5.24
N PHE A 162 -4.22 -2.34 4.47
CA PHE A 162 -3.05 -1.52 4.12
C PHE A 162 -2.83 -0.39 5.13
N HIS A 163 -1.57 -0.12 5.44
CA HIS A 163 -1.15 1.02 6.24
C HIS A 163 -0.97 2.26 5.37
N ILE A 164 -1.53 3.39 5.82
CA ILE A 164 -1.31 4.70 5.19
C ILE A 164 0.12 5.17 5.45
N VAL A 165 0.79 5.60 4.37
CA VAL A 165 2.00 6.41 4.43
C VAL A 165 1.59 7.84 4.07
N PRO A 166 1.63 8.81 5.02
CA PRO A 166 1.31 10.19 4.71
C PRO A 166 2.32 10.77 3.73
N LYS A 167 1.97 11.90 3.10
CA LYS A 167 2.95 12.65 2.31
C LYS A 167 4.13 12.98 3.21
N MET A 168 5.34 12.66 2.76
CA MET A 168 6.55 12.84 3.54
C MET A 168 7.70 13.32 2.68
N TYR A 169 8.75 13.82 3.33
CA TYR A 169 9.96 14.29 2.68
C TYR A 169 11.14 13.49 3.22
N ILE A 170 11.92 12.89 2.33
CA ILE A 170 13.15 12.16 2.67
C ILE A 170 14.36 12.93 2.16
N SER A 171 15.47 12.90 2.89
CA SER A 171 16.69 13.60 2.48
C SER A 171 17.23 13.05 1.16
N ALA A 172 17.56 13.94 0.23
CA ALA A 172 18.17 13.55 -1.05
C ALA A 172 19.69 13.33 -0.93
N TYR A 173 20.33 13.93 0.08
CA TYR A 173 21.74 13.78 0.39
C TYR A 173 21.93 13.21 1.79
N GLU A 174 23.13 12.70 2.05
CA GLU A 174 23.53 12.28 3.39
C GLU A 174 23.39 13.44 4.38
N ALA A 175 22.95 13.13 5.60
CA ALA A 175 22.68 14.14 6.60
C ALA A 175 23.97 14.86 7.03
N SER A 176 23.92 16.17 6.99
CA SER A 176 24.87 17.08 7.60
C SER A 176 24.23 17.80 8.79
N ILE A 177 25.01 18.59 9.53
CA ILE A 177 24.50 19.45 10.60
C ILE A 177 24.74 20.89 10.18
N ASP A 178 23.67 21.68 10.07
CA ASP A 178 23.71 23.13 9.94
C ASP A 178 23.91 23.77 11.32
N ARG A 179 25.05 24.43 11.49
CA ARG A 179 25.45 25.16 12.71
C ARG A 179 25.50 26.67 12.51
N THR A 180 24.91 27.19 11.44
CA THR A 180 24.88 28.64 11.17
C THR A 180 24.24 29.39 12.35
N ASN A 181 23.22 28.78 12.97
CA ASN A 181 22.78 29.13 14.32
C ASN A 181 23.32 28.11 15.33
N ALA A 182 24.42 28.44 16.01
CA ALA A 182 25.06 27.55 16.97
C ALA A 182 24.19 27.20 18.19
N SER A 183 23.16 28.00 18.49
CA SER A 183 22.24 27.73 19.61
C SER A 183 21.12 26.76 19.24
N LEU A 184 20.86 26.57 17.94
CA LEU A 184 19.81 25.69 17.41
C LEU A 184 20.33 24.93 16.18
N PRO A 185 21.32 24.04 16.35
CA PRO A 185 21.81 23.23 15.24
C PRO A 185 20.70 22.32 14.73
N LYS A 186 20.64 22.13 13.42
CA LYS A 186 19.63 21.27 12.77
C LYS A 186 20.26 20.31 11.78
N LEU A 187 19.59 19.20 11.51
CA LEU A 187 19.98 18.29 10.43
C LEU A 187 19.69 18.97 9.09
N ALA A 188 20.63 18.83 8.16
CA ALA A 188 20.56 19.46 6.85
C ALA A 188 20.91 18.47 5.73
N SER A 189 20.13 18.50 4.67
CA SER A 189 20.39 17.78 3.41
C SER A 189 20.71 18.82 2.36
N VAL A 190 21.99 19.07 2.11
CA VAL A 190 22.49 20.19 1.29
C VAL A 190 23.77 19.79 0.56
N VAL A 191 24.10 20.53 -0.50
CA VAL A 191 25.40 20.49 -1.16
C VAL A 191 26.22 21.67 -0.66
N ASN A 192 26.79 21.53 0.54
CA ASN A 192 27.58 22.59 1.17
C ASN A 192 28.74 21.99 1.97
N SER A 193 29.97 22.43 1.66
CA SER A 193 31.20 21.93 2.27
C SER A 193 31.83 22.88 3.31
N SER A 194 31.17 24.00 3.58
CA SER A 194 31.61 24.95 4.60
C SER A 194 31.59 24.32 5.99
N ALA A 195 32.39 24.88 6.91
CA ALA A 195 32.52 24.37 8.28
C ALA A 195 31.19 24.37 9.07
N ALA A 196 30.21 25.17 8.64
CA ALA A 196 28.90 25.19 9.28
C ALA A 196 28.05 23.95 8.96
N PHE A 197 28.33 23.23 7.86
CA PHE A 197 27.51 22.14 7.30
C PHE A 197 28.23 20.78 7.25
N ARG A 198 29.24 20.56 8.09
CA ARG A 198 29.99 19.29 8.09
C ARG A 198 29.40 18.28 9.08
N GLY A 199 29.38 17.01 8.69
CA GLY A 199 29.09 15.88 9.59
C GLY A 199 30.24 15.60 10.58
N GLY A 200 29.98 14.75 11.58
CA GLY A 200 30.99 14.33 12.55
C GLY A 200 31.62 15.48 13.36
N ASN A 201 32.92 15.39 13.64
CA ASN A 201 33.67 16.37 14.44
C ASN A 201 34.12 17.63 13.66
N ASN A 202 33.43 17.96 12.57
CA ASN A 202 33.71 19.16 11.74
C ASN A 202 35.12 19.21 11.11
N THR A 203 35.79 18.06 10.96
CA THR A 203 37.16 17.97 10.44
C THR A 203 37.19 18.16 8.93
N ALA A 204 38.01 19.10 8.44
CA ALA A 204 38.12 19.42 7.01
C ALA A 204 38.63 18.26 6.14
N THR A 205 39.44 17.36 6.69
CA THR A 205 40.10 16.26 5.95
C THR A 205 39.16 15.11 5.59
N TRP A 206 37.99 15.01 6.22
CA TRP A 206 37.04 13.91 5.98
C TRP A 206 36.03 14.23 4.87
N MET A 207 36.16 15.40 4.23
CA MET A 207 35.21 15.93 3.26
C MET A 207 35.52 15.64 1.79
N VAL A 208 36.41 14.69 1.49
CA VAL A 208 36.81 14.39 0.10
C VAL A 208 35.67 13.71 -0.69
N HIS A 209 34.56 13.34 -0.05
CA HIS A 209 33.53 12.51 -0.67
C HIS A 209 32.07 12.92 -0.35
N ILE A 210 31.76 14.20 -0.21
CA ILE A 210 30.34 14.64 -0.02
C ILE A 210 29.60 14.81 -1.37
N GLY A 211 30.29 14.72 -2.50
CA GLY A 211 29.71 15.01 -3.82
C GLY A 211 29.51 13.84 -4.78
N HIS A 212 30.01 12.63 -4.51
CA HIS A 212 30.09 11.59 -5.55
C HIS A 212 29.88 10.18 -4.99
N TYR A 213 28.65 9.83 -4.60
CA TYR A 213 28.25 8.44 -4.83
C TYR A 213 27.90 8.33 -6.32
N SER A 214 28.69 7.52 -7.02
CA SER A 214 28.94 7.54 -8.45
C SER A 214 27.71 7.72 -9.36
N ALA A 215 27.92 8.46 -10.44
CA ALA A 215 27.14 8.37 -11.68
C ALA A 215 27.24 6.98 -12.36
N ASP A 216 27.85 5.99 -11.69
CA ASP A 216 28.09 4.62 -12.16
C ASP A 216 27.28 3.56 -11.41
N ARG A 217 26.32 3.94 -10.56
CA ARG A 217 25.24 3.01 -10.17
C ARG A 217 24.04 3.23 -11.08
N GLU A 218 24.21 2.85 -12.35
CA GLU A 218 23.08 2.34 -13.11
C GLU A 218 22.39 1.26 -12.28
N GLN A 219 21.06 1.33 -12.27
CA GLN A 219 20.12 0.39 -11.64
C GLN A 219 19.97 0.50 -10.11
N ILE A 220 19.26 1.56 -9.70
CA ILE A 220 18.23 1.37 -8.68
C ILE A 220 17.16 0.48 -9.34
N HIS A 221 17.26 -0.83 -9.12
CA HIS A 221 16.17 -1.74 -9.43
C HIS A 221 14.97 -1.38 -8.57
N LEU A 222 13.92 -0.88 -9.22
CA LEU A 222 12.53 -0.97 -8.76
C LEU A 222 11.89 -2.22 -9.37
#